data_AF-A0A520XVB9-F1
#
_entry.id   AF-A0A520XVB9-F1
#
_cell.length_a   1.000
_cell.length_b   1.000
_cell.length_c   1.000
_cell.angle_alpha   90.00
_cell.angle_beta   90.00
_cell.angle_gamma   90.00
#
_symmetry.space_group_name_H-M   'P 1'
#
loop_
_entity.id
_entity.type
_entity.pdbx_description
1 polymer ?
#
loop_
_entity_poly.entity_id
_entity_poly.type
_entity_poly.pdbx_seq_one_letter_code
_entity_poly.pdbx_strand_id
1 'polypeptide(L)'
;MEVTLLTWIVAITGLVLIGILGTVQFIAVIKPRDPWTIANVYGGSPDRTDPKAYFAFNQGSAWADPFFWAPLQIAGSIGMLLGERWGFLLALMASVPFWYTAIFFFIWDRDLGFRENTFMYWVIIWGMWPAFGIFEGVYTFVRLLE
;
A
#
# COMPACT_ATOMS: atom_id res chain seq x y z
N MET A 1 24.40 8.67 4.71
CA MET A 1 23.71 9.63 3.83
C MET A 1 23.14 10.73 4.71
N GLU A 2 23.24 11.99 4.29
CA GLU A 2 22.70 13.10 5.10
C GLU A 2 21.17 12.96 5.27
N VAL A 3 20.67 13.15 6.48
CA VAL A 3 19.24 13.08 6.76
C VAL A 3 18.68 14.49 6.67
N THR A 4 17.84 14.74 5.66
CA THR A 4 17.24 16.06 5.42
C THR A 4 15.83 16.13 6.00
N LEU A 5 15.26 17.33 6.08
CA LEU A 5 13.84 17.50 6.42
C LEU A 5 12.93 16.66 5.49
N LEU A 6 13.29 16.56 4.22
CA LEU A 6 12.56 15.74 3.25
C LEU A 6 12.67 14.24 3.57
N THR A 7 13.84 13.77 4.04
CA THR A 7 13.99 12.38 4.52
C THR A 7 12.99 12.09 5.65
N TRP A 8 12.89 12.99 6.62
CA TRP A 8 11.95 12.86 7.74
C TRP A 8 10.50 12.81 7.26
N ILE A 9 10.11 13.72 6.36
CA ILE A 9 8.74 13.77 5.83
C ILE A 9 8.39 12.46 5.10
N VAL A 10 9.26 11.99 4.20
CA VAL A 10 9.03 10.76 3.43
C VAL A 10 8.95 9.55 4.36
N ALA A 11 9.95 9.38 5.24
CA ALA A 11 10.04 8.20 6.09
C ALA A 11 8.89 8.10 7.10
N ILE A 12 8.52 9.22 7.76
CA ILE A 12 7.39 9.26 8.70
C ILE A 12 6.07 9.01 7.96
N THR A 13 5.87 9.64 6.80
CA THR A 13 4.66 9.43 6.00
C THR A 13 4.53 7.95 5.62
N GLY A 14 5.62 7.33 5.16
CA GLY A 14 5.65 5.89 4.85
C GLY A 14 5.32 5.01 6.05
N LEU A 15 5.84 5.34 7.24
CA LEU A 15 5.54 4.61 8.48
C LEU A 15 4.05 4.73 8.90
N VAL A 16 3.49 5.94 8.79
CA VAL A 16 2.07 6.17 9.12
C VAL A 16 1.18 5.42 8.15
N LEU A 17 1.43 5.57 6.85
CA LEU A 17 0.68 4.93 5.79
C LEU A 17 0.72 3.40 5.92
N ILE A 18 1.90 2.81 6.09
CA ILE A 18 2.02 1.36 6.20
C ILE A 18 1.46 0.81 7.52
N GLY A 19 1.51 1.58 8.60
CA GLY A 19 0.87 1.22 9.86
C GLY A 19 -0.65 1.12 9.71
N ILE A 20 -1.26 2.09 9.02
CA ILE A 20 -2.70 2.08 8.71
C ILE A 20 -3.04 0.89 7.81
N LEU A 21 -2.32 0.73 6.68
CA LEU A 21 -2.58 -0.35 5.73
C LEU A 21 -2.40 -1.73 6.40
N GLY A 22 -1.27 -1.94 7.07
CA GLY A 22 -0.98 -3.20 7.77
C GLY A 22 -2.06 -3.56 8.79
N THR A 23 -2.59 -2.57 9.53
CA THR A 23 -3.68 -2.79 10.48
C THR A 23 -4.95 -3.26 9.77
N VAL A 24 -5.35 -2.56 8.71
CA VAL A 24 -6.56 -2.87 7.95
C VAL A 24 -6.46 -4.25 7.28
N GLN A 25 -5.28 -4.56 6.72
CA GLN A 25 -5.03 -5.87 6.09
C GLN A 25 -4.98 -7.00 7.10
N PHE A 26 -4.42 -6.77 8.30
CA PHE A 26 -4.44 -7.76 9.37
C PHE A 26 -5.87 -8.06 9.85
N ILE A 27 -6.75 -7.06 9.91
CA ILE A 27 -8.18 -7.27 10.19
C ILE A 27 -8.81 -8.14 9.09
N ALA A 28 -8.49 -7.88 7.82
CA ALA A 28 -8.96 -8.68 6.69
C ALA A 28 -8.47 -10.14 6.74
N VAL A 29 -7.27 -10.39 7.26
CA VAL A 29 -6.76 -11.75 7.48
C VAL A 29 -7.57 -12.47 8.56
N ILE A 30 -7.83 -11.81 9.69
CA ILE A 30 -8.51 -12.43 10.85
C ILE A 30 -10.01 -12.59 10.59
N LYS A 31 -10.63 -11.61 9.92
CA LYS A 31 -12.08 -11.49 9.75
C LYS A 31 -12.48 -11.32 8.28
N PRO A 32 -12.14 -12.25 7.38
CA PRO A 32 -12.28 -12.05 5.94
C PRO A 32 -13.74 -11.95 5.46
N ARG A 33 -14.67 -12.59 6.16
CA ARG A 33 -16.09 -12.61 5.77
C ARG A 33 -16.96 -11.70 6.63
N ASP A 34 -16.34 -10.91 7.50
CA ASP A 34 -17.06 -9.98 8.36
C ASP A 34 -17.66 -8.83 7.51
N PRO A 35 -18.92 -8.45 7.73
CA PRO A 35 -19.56 -7.38 6.96
C PRO A 35 -18.77 -6.07 6.98
N TRP A 36 -18.10 -5.74 8.09
CA TRP A 36 -17.26 -4.56 8.18
C TRP A 36 -16.04 -4.68 7.27
N THR A 37 -15.37 -5.84 7.23
CA THR A 37 -14.21 -6.08 6.36
C THR A 37 -14.57 -5.95 4.89
N ILE A 38 -15.70 -6.54 4.49
CA ILE A 38 -16.19 -6.49 3.12
C ILE A 38 -16.44 -5.04 2.70
N ALA A 39 -17.16 -4.28 3.54
CA ALA A 39 -17.52 -2.90 3.26
C ALA A 39 -16.32 -1.94 3.25
N ASN A 40 -15.34 -2.13 4.14
CA ASN A 40 -14.29 -1.13 4.38
C ASN A 40 -12.91 -1.51 3.82
N VAL A 41 -12.63 -2.79 3.57
CA VAL A 41 -11.31 -3.26 3.14
C VAL A 41 -11.34 -3.80 1.72
N TYR A 42 -12.28 -4.72 1.45
CA TYR A 42 -12.31 -5.43 0.17
C TYR A 42 -13.06 -4.69 -0.91
N GLY A 43 -13.98 -3.79 -0.55
CA GLY A 43 -14.81 -2.99 -1.45
C GLY A 43 -15.68 -3.82 -2.40
N GLY A 44 -16.77 -3.22 -2.88
CA GLY A 44 -17.76 -3.92 -3.70
C GLY A 44 -18.54 -4.98 -2.93
N SER A 45 -19.02 -6.03 -3.60
CA SER A 45 -19.83 -7.08 -2.97
C SER A 45 -19.49 -8.47 -3.51
N PRO A 46 -19.40 -9.51 -2.65
CA PRO A 46 -19.26 -10.90 -3.11
C PRO A 46 -20.40 -11.36 -4.02
N ASP A 47 -21.55 -10.67 -4.04
CA ASP A 47 -22.69 -11.00 -4.91
C ASP A 47 -22.45 -10.61 -6.38
N ARG A 48 -21.45 -9.76 -6.66
CA ARG A 48 -21.12 -9.27 -8.01
C ARG A 48 -20.08 -10.12 -8.76
N THR A 49 -19.46 -11.10 -8.09
CA THR A 49 -18.48 -12.04 -8.69
C THR A 49 -18.62 -13.41 -8.05
N ASP A 50 -17.77 -14.37 -8.44
CA ASP A 50 -17.64 -15.62 -7.70
C ASP A 50 -17.16 -15.35 -6.26
N PRO A 51 -17.93 -15.71 -5.22
CA PRO A 51 -17.57 -15.38 -3.83
C PRO A 51 -16.26 -16.02 -3.39
N LYS A 52 -15.91 -17.21 -3.91
CA LYS A 52 -14.65 -17.87 -3.53
C LYS A 52 -13.46 -17.12 -4.10
N ALA A 53 -13.53 -16.70 -5.37
CA ALA A 53 -12.52 -15.89 -6.01
C ALA A 53 -12.37 -14.51 -5.34
N TYR A 54 -13.49 -13.87 -4.99
CA TYR A 54 -13.50 -12.59 -4.26
C TYR A 54 -12.72 -12.67 -2.96
N PHE A 55 -13.04 -13.63 -2.08
CA PHE A 55 -12.38 -13.75 -0.79
C PHE A 55 -10.93 -14.24 -0.95
N ALA A 56 -10.66 -15.20 -1.83
CA ALA A 56 -9.32 -15.75 -2.00
C ALA A 56 -8.32 -14.68 -2.45
N PHE A 57 -8.69 -13.84 -3.41
CA PHE A 57 -7.81 -12.78 -3.86
C PHE A 57 -7.61 -11.70 -2.80
N ASN A 58 -8.69 -11.19 -2.21
CA ASN A 58 -8.59 -10.13 -1.22
C ASN A 58 -7.77 -10.59 0.00
N GLN A 59 -7.91 -11.85 0.41
CA GLN A 59 -7.03 -12.43 1.42
C GLN A 59 -5.60 -12.57 0.93
N GLY A 60 -5.35 -12.98 -0.31
CA GLY A 60 -4.01 -13.05 -0.88
C GLY A 60 -3.27 -11.71 -0.77
N SER A 61 -3.94 -10.61 -1.13
CA SER A 61 -3.40 -9.25 -0.95
C SER A 61 -3.24 -8.88 0.52
N ALA A 62 -4.22 -9.22 1.37
CA ALA A 62 -4.16 -8.95 2.80
C ALA A 62 -3.05 -9.73 3.53
N TRP A 63 -2.60 -10.86 2.98
CA TRP A 63 -1.41 -11.57 3.45
C TRP A 63 -0.12 -10.98 2.87
N ALA A 64 -0.13 -10.49 1.64
CA ALA A 64 1.06 -9.90 1.03
C ALA A 64 1.51 -8.63 1.78
N ASP A 65 0.57 -7.76 2.14
CA ASP A 65 0.91 -6.45 2.70
C ASP A 65 1.63 -6.53 4.06
N PRO A 66 1.14 -7.26 5.09
CA PRO A 66 1.81 -7.30 6.40
C PRO A 66 3.10 -8.12 6.41
N PHE A 67 3.24 -9.11 5.53
CA PHE A 67 4.36 -10.06 5.57
C PHE A 67 5.49 -9.71 4.61
N PHE A 68 5.17 -9.06 3.49
CA PHE A 68 6.17 -8.67 2.50
C PHE A 68 6.39 -7.16 2.53
N TRP A 69 5.32 -6.39 2.40
CA TRP A 69 5.45 -4.96 2.16
C TRP A 69 5.71 -4.15 3.43
N ALA A 70 4.99 -4.43 4.52
CA ALA A 70 5.13 -3.70 5.76
C ALA A 70 6.53 -3.78 6.36
N PRO A 71 7.19 -4.96 6.43
CA PRO A 71 8.55 -5.05 6.91
C PRO A 71 9.53 -4.25 6.02
N LEU A 72 9.33 -4.28 4.71
CA LEU A 72 10.18 -3.57 3.75
C LEU A 72 10.08 -2.05 3.93
N GLN A 73 8.86 -1.52 4.01
CA GLN A 73 8.62 -0.09 4.23
C GLN A 73 9.11 0.36 5.61
N ILE A 74 8.84 -0.42 6.67
CA ILE A 74 9.26 -0.09 8.03
C ILE A 74 10.78 -0.06 8.13
N ALA A 75 11.45 -1.12 7.65
CA ALA A 75 12.91 -1.18 7.65
C ALA A 75 13.52 -0.07 6.80
N GLY A 76 12.97 0.17 5.60
CA GLY A 76 13.39 1.25 4.71
C GLY A 76 13.29 2.62 5.38
N SER A 77 12.13 2.96 5.94
CA SER A 77 11.91 4.21 6.65
C SER A 77 12.85 4.36 7.86
N ILE A 78 13.04 3.32 8.68
CA ILE A 78 13.98 3.38 9.82
C ILE A 78 15.41 3.61 9.33
N GLY A 79 15.87 2.86 8.32
CA GLY A 79 17.20 3.03 7.75
C GLY A 79 17.40 4.42 7.17
N MET A 80 16.40 4.99 6.48
CA MET A 80 16.43 6.37 5.98
C MET A 80 16.62 7.38 7.11
N LEU A 81 15.87 7.24 8.21
CA LEU A 81 15.98 8.14 9.38
C LEU A 81 17.33 8.03 10.09
N LEU A 82 17.98 6.87 10.01
CA LEU A 82 19.34 6.65 10.51
C LEU A 82 20.42 7.12 9.51
N GLY A 83 20.04 7.56 8.31
CA GLY A 83 20.97 7.96 7.25
C GLY A 83 21.66 6.79 6.56
N GLU A 84 21.16 5.57 6.70
CA GLU A 84 21.75 4.36 6.17
C GLU A 84 21.40 4.15 4.69
N ARG A 85 22.39 3.88 3.83
CA ARG A 85 22.17 3.71 2.38
C ARG A 85 21.22 2.56 2.06
N TRP A 86 21.29 1.47 2.81
CA TRP A 86 20.38 0.34 2.65
C TRP A 86 18.93 0.74 2.95
N GLY A 87 18.68 1.70 3.85
CA GLY A 87 17.35 2.21 4.15
C GLY A 87 16.69 2.84 2.93
N PHE A 88 17.43 3.71 2.22
CA PHE A 88 16.96 4.32 0.97
C PHE A 88 16.72 3.28 -0.12
N LEU A 89 17.55 2.23 -0.21
CA LEU A 89 17.34 1.14 -1.17
C LEU A 89 16.07 0.34 -0.87
N LEU A 90 15.84 -0.03 0.40
CA LEU A 90 14.63 -0.75 0.79
C LEU A 90 13.37 0.11 0.59
N ALA A 91 13.43 1.42 0.89
CA ALA A 91 12.33 2.34 0.62
C ALA A 91 12.06 2.50 -0.89
N LEU A 92 13.10 2.56 -1.74
CA LEU A 92 12.93 2.53 -3.20
C LEU A 92 12.22 1.24 -3.65
N MET A 93 12.59 0.09 -3.09
CA MET A 93 11.91 -1.17 -3.39
C MET A 93 10.47 -1.19 -2.88
N ALA A 94 10.20 -0.62 -1.70
CA ALA A 94 8.87 -0.51 -1.11
C ALA A 94 7.95 0.43 -1.90
N SER A 95 8.53 1.36 -2.66
CA SER A 95 7.80 2.32 -3.47
C SER A 95 7.05 1.65 -4.64
N VAL A 96 7.57 0.54 -5.17
CA VAL A 96 7.03 -0.17 -6.35
C VAL A 96 5.68 -0.86 -6.05
N PRO A 97 5.51 -1.57 -4.92
CA PRO A 97 4.21 -2.06 -4.47
C PRO A 97 3.07 -1.04 -4.47
N PHE A 98 3.32 0.22 -4.11
CA PHE A 98 2.29 1.27 -4.17
C PHE A 98 1.76 1.50 -5.59
N TRP A 99 2.53 1.17 -6.63
CA TRP A 99 2.17 1.43 -8.02
C TRP A 99 1.45 0.25 -8.67
N TYR A 100 1.96 -0.97 -8.51
CA TYR A 100 1.38 -2.13 -9.20
C TYR A 100 0.00 -2.50 -8.62
N THR A 101 -0.21 -2.25 -7.33
CA THR A 101 -1.51 -2.48 -6.66
C THR A 101 -2.62 -1.64 -7.29
N ALA A 102 -2.33 -0.39 -7.66
CA ALA A 102 -3.23 0.42 -8.46
C ALA A 102 -3.58 -0.26 -9.78
N ILE A 103 -2.61 -0.79 -10.54
CA ILE A 103 -2.93 -1.47 -11.82
C ILE A 103 -3.91 -2.63 -11.62
N PHE A 104 -3.73 -3.44 -10.58
CA PHE A 104 -4.63 -4.57 -10.28
C PHE A 104 -6.06 -4.12 -9.98
N PHE A 105 -6.22 -3.14 -9.10
CA PHE A 105 -7.56 -2.62 -8.79
C PHE A 105 -8.23 -1.99 -10.04
N PHE A 106 -7.46 -1.48 -11.00
CA PHE A 106 -7.99 -0.76 -12.17
C PHE A 106 -8.67 -1.74 -13.11
N ILE A 107 -7.94 -2.80 -13.41
CA ILE A 107 -8.41 -3.88 -14.28
C ILE A 107 -9.66 -4.52 -13.67
N TRP A 108 -9.62 -4.76 -12.37
CA TRP A 108 -10.74 -5.34 -11.64
C TRP A 108 -11.98 -4.46 -11.62
N ASP A 109 -11.83 -3.16 -11.39
CA ASP A 109 -12.96 -2.24 -11.45
C ASP A 109 -13.54 -2.13 -12.85
N ARG A 110 -12.66 -2.01 -13.86
CA ARG A 110 -13.06 -1.93 -15.27
C ARG A 110 -13.85 -3.17 -15.70
N ASP A 111 -13.38 -4.35 -15.31
CA ASP A 111 -13.89 -5.62 -15.86
C ASP A 111 -15.02 -6.23 -15.03
N LEU A 112 -15.06 -5.95 -13.72
CA LEU A 112 -16.05 -6.55 -12.82
C LEU A 112 -17.10 -5.56 -12.33
N GLY A 113 -16.94 -4.25 -12.56
CA GLY A 113 -17.92 -3.23 -12.15
C GLY A 113 -18.14 -3.18 -10.63
N PHE A 114 -17.08 -3.49 -9.87
CA PHE A 114 -17.21 -3.87 -8.46
C PHE A 114 -17.57 -2.70 -7.53
N ARG A 115 -17.15 -1.46 -7.83
CA ARG A 115 -17.15 -0.36 -6.84
C ARG A 115 -17.77 0.94 -7.36
N GLU A 116 -18.29 1.74 -6.43
CA GLU A 116 -18.93 3.03 -6.68
C GLU A 116 -17.89 4.16 -6.78
N ASN A 117 -18.08 5.07 -7.74
CA ASN A 117 -17.20 6.22 -7.97
C ASN A 117 -17.35 7.27 -6.85
N THR A 118 -16.65 7.08 -5.73
CA THR A 118 -16.67 8.01 -4.59
C THR A 118 -15.33 8.76 -4.45
N PHE A 119 -15.35 9.92 -3.77
CA PHE A 119 -14.13 10.68 -3.48
C PHE A 119 -13.11 9.86 -2.67
N MET A 120 -13.59 9.14 -1.64
CA MET A 120 -12.77 8.23 -0.85
C MET A 120 -12.06 7.21 -1.74
N TYR A 121 -12.77 6.70 -2.73
CA TYR A 121 -12.23 5.74 -3.66
C TYR A 121 -11.12 6.35 -4.53
N TRP A 122 -11.46 7.37 -5.31
CA TRP A 122 -10.56 7.92 -6.32
C TRP A 122 -9.38 8.70 -5.76
N VAL A 123 -9.56 9.37 -4.61
CA VAL A 123 -8.52 10.23 -4.05
C VAL A 123 -7.71 9.49 -2.98
N ILE A 124 -8.36 8.77 -2.08
CA ILE A 124 -7.68 8.16 -0.94
C ILE A 124 -7.14 6.77 -1.26
N ILE A 125 -7.90 5.93 -1.98
CA ILE A 125 -7.42 4.59 -2.35
C ILE A 125 -6.60 4.63 -3.66
N TRP A 126 -7.02 5.44 -4.62
CA TRP A 126 -6.39 5.49 -5.94
C TRP A 126 -5.33 6.57 -6.12
N GLY A 127 -5.51 7.73 -5.52
CA GLY A 127 -4.59 8.85 -5.68
C GLY A 127 -3.43 8.77 -4.70
N MET A 128 -3.73 8.62 -3.41
CA MET A 128 -2.76 8.79 -2.33
C MET A 128 -1.63 7.77 -2.35
N TRP A 129 -1.94 6.47 -2.48
CA TRP A 129 -0.93 5.41 -2.42
C TRP A 129 0.06 5.48 -3.59
N PRO A 130 -0.38 5.52 -4.87
CA PRO A 130 0.55 5.64 -5.99
C PRO A 130 1.30 6.97 -5.96
N ALA A 131 0.64 8.08 -5.58
CA ALA A 131 1.32 9.37 -5.46
C ALA A 131 2.45 9.33 -4.43
N PHE A 132 2.19 8.74 -3.25
CA PHE A 132 3.23 8.56 -2.23
C PHE A 132 4.37 7.67 -2.76
N GLY A 133 4.05 6.52 -3.37
CA GLY A 133 5.09 5.67 -3.93
C GLY A 133 5.92 6.36 -5.01
N ILE A 134 5.31 7.19 -5.87
CA ILE A 134 6.04 7.94 -6.91
C ILE A 134 7.02 8.91 -6.25
N PHE A 135 6.50 9.66 -5.28
CA PHE A 135 7.29 10.63 -4.54
C PHE A 135 8.45 9.98 -3.78
N GLU A 136 8.18 8.91 -3.02
CA GLU A 136 9.19 8.13 -2.31
C GLU A 136 10.21 7.51 -3.28
N GLY A 137 9.76 6.91 -4.37
CA GLY A 137 10.62 6.27 -5.36
C GLY A 137 11.56 7.26 -6.03
N VAL A 138 11.05 8.41 -6.48
CA VAL A 138 11.88 9.47 -7.06
C VAL A 138 12.87 10.00 -6.04
N TYR A 139 12.40 10.29 -4.82
CA TYR A 139 13.25 10.82 -3.76
C TYR A 139 14.39 9.86 -3.42
N THR A 140 14.08 8.60 -3.13
CA THR A 140 15.07 7.59 -2.76
C THR A 140 16.04 7.28 -3.90
N PHE A 141 15.55 7.23 -5.15
CA PHE A 141 16.39 7.05 -6.33
C PHE A 141 17.42 8.18 -6.48
N VAL A 142 16.97 9.44 -6.41
CA VAL A 142 17.88 10.60 -6.51
C VAL A 142 18.91 10.57 -5.39
N ARG A 143 18.48 10.33 -4.14
CA ARG A 143 19.40 10.23 -2.99
C ARG A 143 20.44 9.14 -3.18
N LEU A 144 20.08 7.99 -3.76
CA LEU A 144 21.01 6.87 -3.97
C LEU A 144 22.08 7.10 -5.04
N LEU A 145 21.87 8.09 -5.92
CA LEU A 145 22.82 8.53 -6.94
C LEU A 145 23.85 9.54 -6.42
N GLU A 146 23.55 10.19 -5.29
CA GLU A 146 24.45 11.11 -4.57
C GLU A 146 25.42 10.33 -3.66
#